data_AF-A0AAD7A4N3-F1
#
_entry.id   AF-A0AAD7A4N3-F1
#
_cell.length_a   1.000
_cell.length_b   1.000
_cell.length_c   1.000
_cell.angle_alpha   90.00
_cell.angle_beta   90.00
_cell.angle_gamma   90.00
#
_symmetry.space_group_name_H-M   'P 1'
#
loop_
_entity.id
_entity.type
_entity.pdbx_description
1 polymer ?
#
loop_
_entity_poly.entity_id
_entity_poly.type
_entity_poly.pdbx_seq_one_letter_code
_entity_poly.pdbx_strand_id
1 'polypeptide(L)'
;KSISQLTGVGKRTVERLMSDYQKHGIAEHLGCLKGLKGRRQKLTTQNVEFLCGYIWFHNDPYLQELRKMLEDRVGVEVSDATIWKTLRCTGFTMKKVN
;
A
#
# COMPACT_ATOMS: atom_id res chain seq x y z
N LYS A 1 -35.72 -24.02 -10.51
CA LYS A 1 -34.71 -23.39 -11.41
C LYS A 1 -33.55 -22.93 -10.55
N SER A 2 -32.30 -23.22 -10.93
CA SER A 2 -31.13 -22.77 -10.15
C SER A 2 -30.93 -21.26 -10.30
N ILE A 3 -30.49 -20.57 -9.25
CA ILE A 3 -30.19 -19.12 -9.26
C ILE A 3 -29.29 -18.76 -10.45
N SER A 4 -28.29 -19.60 -10.73
CA SER A 4 -27.37 -19.44 -11.86
C SER A 4 -28.08 -19.42 -13.23
N GLN A 5 -29.12 -20.24 -13.39
CA GLN A 5 -29.90 -20.32 -14.64
C GLN A 5 -30.84 -19.11 -14.81
N LEU A 6 -31.20 -18.44 -13.71
CA LEU A 6 -32.11 -17.29 -13.73
C LEU A 6 -31.36 -15.97 -13.92
N THR A 7 -30.11 -15.89 -13.46
CA THR A 7 -29.32 -14.65 -13.46
C THR A 7 -28.19 -14.66 -14.49
N GLY A 8 -27.88 -15.80 -15.11
CA GLY A 8 -26.72 -15.96 -15.98
C GLY A 8 -25.38 -15.94 -15.24
N VAL A 9 -25.39 -15.82 -13.90
CA VAL A 9 -24.19 -15.80 -13.08
C VAL A 9 -23.66 -17.22 -12.90
N GLY A 10 -22.36 -17.43 -13.08
CA GLY A 10 -21.74 -18.74 -12.92
C GLY A 10 -21.96 -19.34 -11.53
N LYS A 11 -22.21 -20.66 -11.47
CA LYS A 11 -22.50 -21.41 -10.22
C LYS A 11 -21.51 -21.10 -9.09
N ARG A 12 -20.20 -21.06 -9.40
CA ARG A 12 -19.13 -20.76 -8.43
C ARG A 12 -19.24 -19.36 -7.82
N THR A 13 -19.69 -18.38 -8.60
CA THR A 13 -19.90 -17.01 -8.11
C THR A 13 -21.08 -16.95 -7.16
N VAL A 14 -22.17 -17.66 -7.50
CA VAL A 14 -23.34 -17.79 -6.61
C VAL A 14 -22.93 -18.46 -5.28
N GLU A 15 -22.18 -19.57 -5.34
CA GLU A 15 -21.72 -20.28 -4.14
C GLU A 15 -20.82 -19.40 -3.24
N ARG A 16 -19.91 -18.64 -3.84
CA ARG A 16 -19.06 -17.68 -3.10
C ARG A 16 -19.89 -16.60 -2.42
N LEU A 17 -20.81 -16.00 -3.15
CA LEU A 17 -21.65 -14.90 -2.66
C LEU A 17 -22.57 -15.37 -1.51
N MET A 18 -23.10 -16.59 -1.62
CA MET A 18 -23.88 -17.21 -0.54
C MET A 18 -23.01 -17.55 0.68
N SER A 19 -21.78 -18.03 0.49
CA SER A 19 -20.84 -18.31 1.60
C SER A 19 -20.42 -17.02 2.32
N ASP A 20 -20.15 -15.95 1.58
CA ASP A 20 -19.79 -14.65 2.13
C ASP A 20 -20.98 -14.06 2.91
N TYR A 21 -22.19 -14.16 2.37
CA TYR A 21 -23.42 -13.73 3.05
C TYR A 21 -23.67 -14.52 4.34
N GLN A 22 -23.47 -15.84 4.34
CA GLN A 22 -23.61 -16.65 5.56
C GLN A 22 -22.59 -16.28 6.64
N LYS A 23 -21.36 -15.92 6.26
CA LYS A 23 -20.30 -15.58 7.22
C LYS A 23 -20.40 -14.15 7.75
N HIS A 24 -20.78 -13.21 6.90
CA HIS A 24 -20.66 -11.77 7.17
C HIS A 24 -22.00 -11.03 7.21
N GLY A 25 -23.09 -11.67 6.78
CA GLY A 25 -24.42 -11.05 6.66
C GLY A 25 -24.53 -10.03 5.52
N ILE A 26 -23.48 -9.88 4.70
CA ILE A 26 -23.39 -8.89 3.63
C ILE A 26 -23.02 -9.63 2.35
N ALA A 27 -23.82 -9.43 1.31
CA ALA A 27 -23.67 -10.05 0.00
C ALA A 27 -22.78 -9.21 -0.95
N GLU A 28 -22.05 -8.26 -0.39
CA GLU A 28 -21.16 -7.41 -1.13
C GLU A 28 -19.77 -8.06 -1.20
N HIS A 29 -19.08 -7.89 -2.33
CA HIS A 29 -17.75 -8.45 -2.49
C HIS A 29 -16.78 -7.75 -1.52
N LEU A 30 -16.42 -8.44 -0.42
CA LEU A 30 -15.52 -7.94 0.63
C LEU A 30 -14.16 -7.46 0.12
N GLY A 31 -13.73 -7.88 -1.08
CA GLY A 31 -12.55 -7.34 -1.74
C GLY A 31 -12.69 -5.88 -2.20
N CYS A 32 -13.92 -5.42 -2.41
CA CYS A 32 -14.26 -4.07 -2.86
C CYS A 32 -14.56 -3.14 -1.69
N LEU A 33 -14.94 -3.69 -0.54
CA LEU A 33 -15.41 -2.93 0.61
C LEU A 33 -14.34 -2.83 1.67
N LYS A 34 -13.88 -1.59 1.82
CA LYS A 34 -13.20 -1.08 3.02
C LYS A 34 -11.90 -1.81 3.33
N GLY A 35 -10.83 -1.30 2.71
CA GLY A 35 -9.50 -1.38 3.27
C GLY A 35 -8.96 -2.80 3.30
N LEU A 36 -8.67 -3.34 2.12
CA LEU A 36 -7.60 -4.32 1.97
C LEU A 36 -6.34 -3.67 2.56
N LYS A 37 -6.16 -3.82 3.87
CA LYS A 37 -5.03 -3.25 4.59
C LYS A 37 -3.85 -4.08 4.14
N GLY A 38 -3.16 -3.57 3.12
CA GLY A 38 -1.90 -4.14 2.67
C GLY A 38 -0.96 -4.34 3.86
N ARG A 39 0.10 -5.11 3.64
CA ARG A 39 1.14 -5.32 4.66
C ARG A 39 1.47 -4.01 5.37
N ARG A 40 1.44 -4.01 6.71
CA ARG A 40 1.80 -2.83 7.52
C ARG A 40 3.14 -2.30 7.05
N GLN A 41 3.15 -1.06 6.55
CA GLN A 41 4.38 -0.40 6.12
C GLN A 41 5.14 0.07 7.36
N LYS A 42 6.48 0.00 7.32
CA LYS A 42 7.34 0.54 8.38
C LYS A 42 7.28 2.06 8.46
N LEU A 43 7.06 2.73 7.32
CA LEU A 43 6.91 4.18 7.24
C LEU A 43 5.42 4.54 7.29
N THR A 44 5.06 5.40 8.24
CA THR A 44 3.73 6.01 8.32
C THR A 44 3.60 7.12 7.27
N THR A 45 2.37 7.56 6.97
CA THR A 45 2.14 8.67 6.05
C THR A 45 2.90 9.94 6.47
N GLN A 46 2.93 10.26 7.75
CA GLN A 46 3.66 11.41 8.29
C GLN A 46 5.17 11.31 8.02
N ASN A 47 5.76 10.12 8.16
CA ASN A 47 7.18 9.91 7.86
C ASN A 47 7.46 10.12 6.37
N VAL A 48 6.52 9.73 5.50
CA VAL A 48 6.63 9.91 4.06
C VAL A 48 6.55 11.40 3.70
N GLU A 49 5.60 12.14 4.27
CA GLU A 49 5.49 13.59 4.07
C GLU A 49 6.75 14.33 4.52
N PHE A 50 7.29 13.95 5.68
CA PHE A 50 8.54 14.49 6.19
C PHE A 50 9.73 14.20 5.26
N LEU A 51 9.84 12.96 4.78
CA LEU A 51 10.88 12.55 3.83
C LEU A 51 10.80 13.37 2.53
N CYS A 52 9.59 13.53 1.98
CA CYS A 52 9.35 14.36 0.80
C CYS A 52 9.79 15.80 1.07
N GLY A 53 9.33 16.41 2.17
CA GLY A 53 9.72 17.77 2.55
C GLY A 53 11.24 17.92 2.67
N TYR A 54 11.92 16.96 3.28
CA TYR A 54 13.38 16.97 3.39
C TYR A 54 14.06 17.01 2.01
N ILE A 55 13.62 16.19 1.05
CA ILE A 55 14.14 16.18 -0.32
C ILE A 55 13.84 17.50 -1.05
N TRP A 56 12.72 18.15 -0.75
CA TRP A 56 12.42 19.47 -1.32
C TRP A 56 13.38 20.57 -0.84
N PHE A 57 13.90 20.48 0.39
CA PHE A 57 14.85 21.45 0.95
C PHE A 57 16.31 21.10 0.71
N HIS A 58 16.62 19.82 0.51
CA HIS A 58 17.98 19.33 0.27
C HIS A 58 18.09 18.79 -1.16
N ASN A 59 18.97 19.39 -1.96
CA ASN A 59 19.17 18.94 -3.34
C ASN A 59 19.83 17.56 -3.40
N ASP A 60 19.17 16.61 -4.07
CA ASP A 60 19.68 15.28 -4.44
C ASP A 60 20.32 14.45 -3.28
N PRO A 61 19.64 14.22 -2.14
CA PRO A 61 20.20 13.44 -1.05
C PRO A 61 20.35 11.96 -1.43
N TYR A 62 21.41 11.33 -0.94
CA TYR A 62 21.62 9.89 -1.09
C TYR A 62 20.66 9.08 -0.20
N LEU A 63 20.36 7.84 -0.58
CA LEU A 63 19.48 6.98 0.21
C LEU A 63 19.98 6.75 1.63
N GLN A 64 21.30 6.66 1.82
CA GLN A 64 21.91 6.47 3.14
C GLN A 64 21.76 7.71 4.02
N GLU A 65 21.80 8.91 3.42
CA GLU A 65 21.56 10.17 4.13
C GLU A 65 20.11 10.27 4.56
N LEU A 66 19.17 9.90 3.68
CA LEU A 66 17.75 9.81 4.01
C LEU A 66 17.48 8.78 5.11
N ARG A 67 18.18 7.64 5.09
CA ARG A 67 18.08 6.62 6.14
C ARG A 67 18.55 7.18 7.48
N LYS A 68 19.75 7.74 7.50
CA LYS A 68 20.33 8.32 8.71
C LYS A 68 19.46 9.45 9.25
N MET A 69 18.92 10.29 8.38
CA MET A 69 18.01 11.36 8.75
C MET A 69 16.72 10.83 9.39
N LEU A 70 16.11 9.76 8.86
CA LEU A 70 14.95 9.12 9.46
C LEU A 70 15.28 8.48 10.83
N GLU A 71 16.45 7.89 10.96
CA GLU A 71 16.93 7.32 12.22
C GLU A 71 17.16 8.41 13.27
N ASP A 72 17.92 9.44 12.91
CA ASP A 72 18.32 10.53 13.81
C ASP A 72 17.14 11.42 14.23
N ARG A 73 16.20 11.72 13.32
CA ARG A 73 15.11 12.69 13.58
C ARG A 73 13.77 12.06 13.93
N VAL A 74 13.49 10.87 13.41
CA VAL A 74 12.18 10.19 13.58
C VAL A 74 12.33 8.93 14.44
N GLY A 75 13.54 8.40 14.64
CA GLY A 75 13.78 7.18 15.40
C GLY A 75 13.36 5.91 14.65
N VAL A 76 13.29 5.96 13.31
CA VAL A 76 12.77 4.85 12.50
C VAL A 76 13.87 4.20 11.67
N GLU A 77 14.18 2.94 12.00
CA GLU A 77 15.15 2.14 11.27
C GLU A 77 14.52 1.42 10.07
N VAL A 78 14.96 1.80 8.87
CA VAL A 78 14.50 1.25 7.59
C VAL A 78 15.68 0.94 6.66
N SER A 79 15.51 -0.06 5.81
CA SER A 79 16.50 -0.36 4.77
C SER A 79 16.44 0.64 3.61
N ASP A 80 17.55 0.84 2.92
CA ASP A 80 17.63 1.68 1.71
C ASP A 80 16.60 1.27 0.65
N ALA A 81 16.34 -0.04 0.52
CA ALA A 81 15.31 -0.58 -0.37
C ALA A 81 13.89 -0.15 0.03
N THR A 82 13.62 0.00 1.33
CA THR A 82 12.33 0.50 1.83
C THR A 82 12.17 1.98 1.50
N ILE A 83 13.21 2.78 1.74
CA ILE A 83 13.22 4.22 1.40
C ILE A 83 13.00 4.39 -0.10
N TRP A 84 13.76 3.67 -0.92
CA TRP A 84 13.62 3.74 -2.37
C TRP A 84 12.22 3.34 -2.84
N LYS A 85 11.67 2.24 -2.32
CA LYS A 85 10.31 1.81 -2.67
C LYS A 85 9.28 2.89 -2.32
N THR A 86 9.41 3.50 -1.14
CA THR A 86 8.55 4.59 -0.69
C THR A 86 8.66 5.81 -1.60
N LEU A 87 9.88 6.25 -1.93
CA LEU A 87 10.13 7.38 -2.82
C LEU A 87 9.58 7.16 -4.23
N ARG A 88 9.74 5.95 -4.75
CA ARG A 88 9.18 5.57 -6.05
C ARG A 88 7.64 5.64 -6.04
N CYS A 89 7.00 5.23 -4.94
CA CYS A 89 5.55 5.34 -4.79
C CYS A 89 5.06 6.79 -4.66
N THR A 90 5.91 7.73 -4.24
CA THR A 90 5.59 9.16 -4.18
C THR A 90 6.01 9.94 -5.42
N GLY A 91 6.60 9.29 -6.42
CA GLY A 91 6.91 9.87 -7.73
C GLY A 91 8.35 10.33 -7.92
N PHE A 92 9.25 10.08 -6.96
CA PHE A 92 10.68 10.39 -7.14
C PHE A 92 11.40 9.36 -8.01
N THR A 93 12.49 9.79 -8.64
CA THR A 93 13.37 8.94 -9.47
C THR A 93 14.81 9.03 -8.98
N MET A 94 15.59 7.96 -9.16
CA MET A 94 17.02 8.00 -8.89
C MET A 94 17.72 8.83 -9.95
N LYS A 95 18.61 9.71 -9.50
CA LYS A 95 19.57 10.36 -10.38
C LYS A 95 20.48 9.29 -10.99
N LYS A 96 20.61 9.29 -12.31
CA LYS A 96 21.58 8.45 -13.01
C LYS A 96 22.95 9.12 -12.89
N VAL A 97 23.89 8.47 -12.22
CA VAL A 97 25.30 8.88 -12.24
C VAL A 97 25.90 8.28 -13.51
N ASN A 98 26.30 9.14 -14.44
CA ASN A 98 27.07 8.75 -15.63
C ASN A 98 28.56 8.92 -15.35
#